data_AF-A0A537QZE9-F1
#
_entry.id   AF-A0A537QZE9-F1
#
_cell.length_a   1.000
_cell.length_b   1.000
_cell.length_c   1.000
_cell.angle_alpha   90.00
_cell.angle_beta   90.00
_cell.angle_gamma   90.00
#
_symmetry.space_group_name_H-M   'P 1'
#
loop_
_entity.id
_entity.type
_entity.pdbx_description
1 polymer ?
#
loop_
_entity_poly.entity_id
_entity_poly.type
_entity_poly.pdbx_seq_one_letter_code
_entity_poly.pdbx_strand_id
1 'polypeptide(L)'
;ATAFVMPLAGTNATEIIAGLERSANFLKGLVAREVQLRNTPNLVFALDDSFDRADRITALLTRPEVARDLRPQAAEAKTLTNNGADDE
;
A
#
# COMPACT_ATOMS: atom_id res chain seq x y z
N ALA A 1 8.50 15.78 2.48
CA ALA A 1 8.30 14.39 2.05
C ALA A 1 7.39 13.72 3.06
N THR A 2 6.41 12.94 2.61
CA THR A 2 5.45 12.28 3.49
C THR A 2 5.86 10.82 3.67
N ALA A 3 5.95 10.36 4.90
CA ALA A 3 6.12 8.96 5.25
C ALA A 3 4.79 8.42 5.77
N PHE A 4 4.24 7.43 5.07
CA PHE A 4 3.04 6.71 5.51
C PHE A 4 3.44 5.63 6.52
N VAL A 5 2.75 5.57 7.64
CA VAL A 5 3.11 4.78 8.81
C VAL A 5 1.95 3.86 9.16
N MET A 6 2.26 2.58 9.33
CA MET A 6 1.33 1.58 9.85
C MET A 6 1.80 1.09 11.22
N PRO A 7 1.10 1.49 12.31
CA PRO A 7 1.33 0.93 13.63
C PRO A 7 1.14 -0.59 13.66
N LEU A 8 1.96 -1.28 14.43
CA LEU A 8 1.78 -2.71 14.66
C LEU A 8 0.41 -2.96 15.31
N ALA A 9 -0.34 -3.91 14.73
CA ALA A 9 -1.71 -4.24 15.10
C ALA A 9 -2.70 -3.05 15.06
N GLY A 10 -2.36 -1.93 14.40
CA GLY A 10 -3.23 -0.74 14.33
C GLY A 10 -3.45 -0.02 15.66
N THR A 11 -2.72 -0.40 16.71
CA THR A 11 -2.88 0.19 18.05
C THR A 11 -2.01 1.43 18.22
N ASN A 12 -2.42 2.33 19.12
CA ASN A 12 -1.64 3.51 19.52
C ASN A 12 -1.25 4.46 18.37
N ALA A 13 -2.05 4.51 17.30
CA ALA A 13 -1.76 5.28 16.10
C ALA A 13 -1.46 6.76 16.37
N THR A 14 -2.29 7.42 17.18
CA THR A 14 -2.11 8.82 17.56
C THR A 14 -0.82 9.06 18.35
N GLU A 15 -0.52 8.18 19.30
CA GLU A 15 0.68 8.30 20.14
C GLU A 15 1.96 8.10 19.31
N ILE A 16 1.95 7.12 18.40
CA ILE A 16 3.07 6.82 17.51
C ILE A 16 3.32 7.99 16.57
N ILE A 17 2.29 8.53 15.91
CA ILE A 17 2.43 9.69 15.02
C ILE A 17 2.99 10.87 15.81
N ALA A 18 2.43 11.17 16.99
CA ALA A 18 2.95 12.24 17.84
C ALA A 18 4.42 12.02 18.25
N GLY A 19 4.82 10.77 18.51
CA GLY A 19 6.20 10.40 18.81
C GLY A 19 7.15 10.63 17.63
N LEU A 20 6.70 10.29 16.42
CA LEU A 20 7.44 10.52 15.18
C LEU A 20 7.57 12.01 14.86
N GLU A 21 6.51 12.78 15.05
CA GLU A 21 6.51 14.24 14.87
C GLU A 21 7.52 14.92 15.82
N ARG A 22 7.52 14.54 17.11
CA ARG A 22 8.52 15.03 18.08
C ARG A 22 9.95 14.69 17.66
N SER A 23 10.13 13.57 16.96
CA SER A 23 11.44 13.06 16.54
C SER A 23 11.81 13.46 15.10
N ALA A 24 10.99 14.26 14.40
CA ALA A 24 11.12 14.51 12.96
C ALA A 24 12.49 15.10 12.57
N ASN A 25 13.00 16.06 13.37
CA ASN A 25 14.30 16.68 13.10
C ASN A 25 15.47 15.72 13.32
N PHE A 26 15.38 14.85 14.33
CA PHE A 26 16.37 13.81 14.58
C PHE A 26 16.42 12.82 13.41
N LEU A 27 15.26 12.31 12.99
CA LEU A 27 15.14 11.39 11.85
C LEU A 27 15.60 12.04 10.54
N LYS A 28 15.26 13.31 10.30
CA LYS A 28 15.79 14.08 9.17
C LYS A 28 17.31 14.14 9.18
N GLY A 29 17.92 14.35 10.35
CA GLY A 29 19.38 14.34 10.51
C GLY A 29 20.01 12.98 10.18
N LEU A 30 19.36 11.88 10.56
CA LEU A 30 19.79 10.54 10.16
C LEU A 30 19.70 10.34 8.64
N VAL A 31 18.58 10.71 8.02
CA VAL A 31 18.41 10.60 6.55
C VAL A 31 19.47 11.42 5.80
N ALA A 32 19.79 12.63 6.28
CA ALA A 32 20.81 13.47 5.68
C ALA A 32 22.22 12.84 5.72
N ARG A 33 22.49 11.96 6.68
CA ARG A 33 23.77 11.25 6.82
C ARG A 33 23.82 9.97 5.98
N GLU A 34 22.72 9.23 5.94
CA GLU A 34 22.67 7.91 5.28
C GLU A 34 22.34 7.99 3.78
N VAL A 35 21.70 9.07 3.32
CA VAL A 35 21.25 9.21 1.93
C VAL A 35 21.85 10.46 1.29
N GLN A 36 22.52 10.28 0.16
CA GLN A 36 23.18 11.38 -0.54
C GLN A 36 22.18 12.18 -1.40
N LEU A 37 21.50 13.13 -0.75
CA LEU A 37 20.53 14.03 -1.37
C LEU A 37 21.11 15.45 -1.51
N ARG A 38 20.73 16.14 -2.58
CA ARG A 38 21.06 17.58 -2.72
C ARG A 38 20.49 18.41 -1.57
N ASN A 39 19.25 18.13 -1.18
CA ASN A 39 18.56 18.77 -0.06
C ASN A 39 17.76 17.70 0.70
N THR A 40 17.94 17.64 2.01
CA THR A 40 17.13 16.71 2.83
C THR A 40 15.76 17.34 3.13
N PRO A 41 14.65 16.69 2.76
CA PRO A 41 13.32 17.25 2.97
C PRO A 41 12.93 17.26 4.45
N ASN A 42 11.97 18.11 4.80
CA ASN A 42 11.23 17.93 6.06
C ASN A 42 10.35 16.67 5.96
N LEU A 43 10.34 15.88 7.02
CA LEU A 43 9.53 14.68 7.14
C LEU A 43 8.17 15.04 7.72
N VAL A 44 7.11 14.57 7.08
CA VAL A 44 5.73 14.63 7.55
C VAL A 44 5.25 13.19 7.69
N PHE A 45 4.60 12.86 8.80
CA PHE A 45 4.11 11.51 9.06
C PHE A 45 2.60 11.47 8.90
N ALA A 46 2.10 10.43 8.22
CA ALA A 46 0.67 10.19 8.04
C ALA A 46 0.39 8.72 8.29
N LEU A 47 -0.81 8.40 8.78
CA LEU A 47 -1.23 7.00 8.87
C LEU A 47 -1.50 6.45 7.47
N ASP A 48 -1.12 5.19 7.28
CA ASP A 48 -1.45 4.44 6.08
C ASP A 48 -2.87 3.86 6.19
N ASP A 49 -3.81 4.40 5.39
CA ASP A 49 -5.20 3.96 5.32
C ASP A 49 -5.45 2.85 4.27
N SER A 50 -4.38 2.32 3.65
CA SER A 50 -4.50 1.40 2.53
C SER A 50 -5.15 0.08 2.89
N PHE A 51 -4.93 -0.43 4.11
CA PHE A 51 -5.54 -1.68 4.57
C PHE A 51 -7.04 -1.51 4.85
N ASP A 52 -7.44 -0.47 5.58
CA ASP A 52 -8.86 -0.15 5.79
C ASP A 52 -9.60 0.04 4.45
N ARG A 53 -8.92 0.67 3.48
CA ARG A 53 -9.41 0.81 2.10
C ARG A 53 -9.54 -0.55 1.41
N ALA A 54 -8.53 -1.41 1.50
CA ALA A 54 -8.53 -2.75 0.90
C ALA A 54 -9.64 -3.63 1.48
N ASP A 55 -9.85 -3.60 2.80
CA ASP A 55 -10.92 -4.32 3.48
C ASP A 55 -12.29 -3.83 3.02
N ARG A 56 -12.46 -2.51 2.91
CA ARG A 56 -13.69 -1.91 2.37
C ARG A 56 -13.94 -2.35 0.92
N ILE A 57 -12.92 -2.32 0.08
CA ILE A 57 -13.03 -2.78 -1.32
C ILE A 57 -13.42 -4.25 -1.34
N THR A 58 -12.76 -5.10 -0.55
CA THR A 58 -13.05 -6.54 -0.46
C THR A 58 -14.49 -6.79 -0.01
N ALA A 59 -14.96 -6.07 1.01
CA ALA A 59 -16.34 -6.14 1.47
C ALA A 59 -17.34 -5.74 0.37
N LEU A 60 -17.00 -4.76 -0.47
CA LEU A 60 -17.83 -4.35 -1.60
C LEU A 60 -17.82 -5.40 -2.74
N LEU A 61 -16.66 -5.96 -3.07
CA LEU A 61 -16.52 -6.96 -4.15
C LEU A 61 -17.17 -8.30 -3.80
N THR A 62 -17.28 -8.64 -2.52
CA THR A 62 -17.91 -9.88 -2.04
C THR A 62 -19.44 -9.84 -1.99
N ARG A 63 -20.06 -8.68 -2.22
CA ARG A 63 -21.52 -8.53 -2.24
C ARG A 63 -22.12 -9.45 -3.32
N PRO A 64 -23.21 -10.20 -3.04
CA PRO A 64 -23.77 -11.19 -3.97
C PRO A 64 -24.05 -10.64 -5.37
N GLU A 65 -24.58 -9.42 -5.44
CA GLU A 65 -24.89 -8.71 -6.68
C GLU A 65 -23.64 -8.35 -7.48
N VAL A 66 -22.54 -7.96 -6.82
CA VAL A 66 -21.27 -7.60 -7.46
C VAL A 66 -20.50 -8.87 -7.85
N ALA A 67 -20.41 -9.84 -6.94
CA ALA A 67 -19.71 -11.10 -7.16
C ALA A 67 -20.32 -11.96 -8.29
N ARG A 68 -21.62 -11.82 -8.59
CA ARG A 68 -22.24 -12.42 -9.78
C ARG A 68 -21.66 -11.85 -11.07
N ASP A 69 -21.46 -10.55 -11.13
CA ASP A 69 -21.01 -9.86 -12.34
C ASP A 69 -19.48 -9.97 -12.53
N LEU A 70 -18.73 -10.30 -11.46
CA LEU A 70 -17.29 -10.57 -11.50
C LEU A 70 -16.92 -12.00 -11.94
N ARG A 71 -17.90 -12.91 -12.07
CA ARG A 71 -17.74 -14.27 -12.61
C ARG A 71 -18.25 -14.30 -14.06
N PRO A 72 -17.53 -14.71 -15.12
CA PRO A 72 -16.10 -14.73 -15.44
C PRO A 72 -15.75 -13.85 -16.68
N GLN A 73 -14.89 -12.84 -16.50
CA GLN A 73 -13.93 -12.41 -17.54
C GLN A 73 -12.55 -13.12 -17.37
N ALA A 74 -12.37 -13.84 -16.25
CA ALA A 74 -11.15 -14.58 -15.94
C ALA A 74 -10.98 -15.89 -16.74
N ALA A 75 -12.03 -16.34 -17.45
CA ALA A 75 -11.96 -17.55 -18.28
C ALA A 75 -11.42 -17.29 -19.71
N GLU A 76 -11.48 -16.05 -20.21
CA GLU A 76 -11.02 -15.71 -21.56
C GLU A 76 -9.49 -15.46 -21.64
N ALA A 77 -8.85 -15.05 -20.54
CA ALA A 77 -7.42 -14.75 -20.50
C ALA A 77 -6.52 -16.02 -20.53
N LYS A 78 -7.07 -17.22 -20.31
CA LYS A 78 -6.30 -18.48 -20.27
C LYS A 78 -6.24 -19.20 -21.63
N THR A 79 -7.05 -18.81 -22.60
CA THR A 79 -7.14 -19.51 -23.90
C THR A 79 -6.06 -19.05 -24.89
N LEU A 80 -5.42 -17.90 -24.68
CA LEU A 80 -4.44 -17.31 -25.61
C LEU A 80 -2.99 -17.79 -25.42
N THR A 81 -2.68 -18.66 -24.44
CA THR A 81 -1.31 -19.12 -24.17
C THR A 81 -0.99 -20.55 -24.62
N ASN A 82 -1.90 -21.23 -25.33
CA ASN A 82 -1.72 -22.66 -25.66
C ASN A 82 -1.94 -23.05 -27.13
N ASN A 83 -1.70 -22.14 -28.09
CA ASN A 83 -1.71 -22.46 -29.52
C ASN A 83 -0.35 -22.16 -30.18
N GLY A 84 0.67 -22.95 -29.88
CA GLY A 84 1.99 -22.76 -30.48
C GLY A 84 3.03 -23.81 -30.10
N ALA A 85 2.69 -25.08 -30.17
CA ALA A 85 3.63 -26.18 -30.39
C ALA A 85 2.79 -27.39 -30.74
N ASP A 86 2.75 -27.74 -32.03
CA ASP A 86 2.50 -29.08 -32.58
C ASP A 86 2.25 -28.89 -34.08
N ASP A 87 3.33 -28.82 -34.87
CA ASP A 87 3.35 -29.22 -36.27
C ASP A 87 4.77 -29.78 -36.55
N GLU A 88 4.80 -30.95 -37.20
CA GLU A 88 5.92 -31.87 -37.46
C GLU A 88 7.15 -31.28 -38.15
#